data_AF-A0A5S3NBD6-F1
#
_entry.id   AF-A0A5S3NBD6-F1
#
_cell.length_a   1.000
_cell.length_b   1.000
_cell.length_c   1.000
_cell.angle_alpha   90.00
_cell.angle_beta   90.00
_cell.angle_gamma   90.00
#
_symmetry.space_group_name_H-M   'P 1'
#
loop_
_entity.id
_entity.type
_entity.pdbx_description
1 polymer ?
#
loop_
_entity_poly.entity_id
_entity_poly.type
_entity_poly.pdbx_seq_one_letter_code
_entity_poly.pdbx_strand_id
1 'polypeptide(L)'
;MKSIKLFVTALTVSSFMLVSCDNGNKKTTENVDETTEKVASKMEDNEKPTDEIKTRTYKMKDGKIIVYNLDSKGIVGFDDWNDYTVVNYELAEIRNSQEATISQRIKNMNYRIANLGNSIPAWLKTEEVMEDVADIQKEYKELIEDADASEDEVKENLEELSEQFDDLREELNETVKKYTEIHADAIEEFNEEIKKGKIEAAIEEYNEEIKKLDKMIEKE
;
A
#
# COMPACT_ATOMS: atom_id res chain seq x y z
N MET A 1 -31.79 -13.90 26.77
CA MET A 1 -31.62 -13.09 25.54
C MET A 1 -31.06 -11.74 25.94
N LYS A 2 -29.77 -11.49 25.71
CA LYS A 2 -29.14 -10.20 26.01
C LYS A 2 -29.20 -9.36 24.73
N SER A 3 -29.95 -8.27 24.77
CA SER A 3 -30.06 -7.28 23.71
C SER A 3 -28.71 -6.60 23.50
N ILE A 4 -28.10 -6.82 22.33
CA ILE A 4 -26.96 -6.05 21.85
C ILE A 4 -27.50 -4.64 21.55
N LYS A 5 -27.05 -3.67 22.34
CA LYS A 5 -27.34 -2.25 22.08
C LYS A 5 -26.43 -1.82 20.94
N LEU A 6 -27.01 -1.59 19.76
CA LEU A 6 -26.35 -0.88 18.65
C LEU A 6 -25.99 0.53 19.14
N PHE A 7 -24.70 0.79 19.32
CA PHE A 7 -24.20 2.14 19.50
C PHE A 7 -24.20 2.82 18.13
N VAL A 8 -25.19 3.68 17.91
CA VAL A 8 -25.19 4.62 16.79
C VAL A 8 -24.17 5.70 17.13
N THR A 9 -22.95 5.55 16.63
CA THR A 9 -21.93 6.60 16.71
C THR A 9 -22.43 7.76 15.85
N ALA A 10 -22.73 8.90 16.47
CA ALA A 10 -23.09 10.11 15.77
C ALA A 10 -21.87 10.58 14.95
N LEU A 11 -21.85 10.23 13.66
CA LEU A 11 -20.90 10.78 12.69
C LEU A 11 -21.19 12.27 12.56
N THR A 12 -20.31 13.10 13.11
CA THR A 12 -20.31 14.53 12.83
C THR A 12 -20.17 14.70 11.32
N VAL A 13 -21.23 15.18 10.68
CA VAL A 13 -21.23 15.60 9.28
C VAL A 13 -20.34 16.84 9.20
N SER A 14 -19.03 16.64 9.12
CA SER A 14 -18.13 17.68 8.65
C SER A 14 -18.40 17.83 7.15
N SER A 15 -19.29 18.76 6.82
CA SER A 15 -19.39 19.29 5.47
C SER A 15 -17.99 19.77 5.08
N PHE A 16 -17.34 19.02 4.20
CA PHE A 16 -16.05 19.41 3.64
C PHE A 16 -16.27 20.64 2.76
N MET A 17 -16.19 21.83 3.38
CA MET A 17 -15.84 23.03 2.64
C MET A 17 -14.32 23.01 2.50
N LEU A 18 -13.85 22.76 1.28
CA LEU A 18 -12.46 22.97 0.91
C LEU A 18 -12.18 24.48 1.02
N VAL A 19 -11.71 24.92 2.18
CA VAL A 19 -11.12 26.25 2.33
C VAL A 19 -9.72 26.18 1.76
N SER A 20 -9.63 26.42 0.44
CA SER A 20 -8.37 26.84 -0.17
C SER A 20 -8.03 28.23 0.38
N CYS A 21 -6.92 28.34 1.10
CA CYS A 21 -6.31 29.64 1.36
C CYS A 21 -5.59 30.08 0.08
N ASP A 22 -6.32 30.67 -0.84
CA ASP A 22 -5.75 31.57 -1.83
C ASP A 22 -6.59 32.85 -1.97
N ASN A 23 -5.89 33.96 -2.00
CA ASN A 23 -6.42 35.29 -1.79
C ASN A 23 -6.81 35.88 -3.17
N GLY A 24 -8.04 35.62 -3.65
CA GLY A 24 -8.56 36.35 -4.83
C GLY A 24 -9.69 35.69 -5.64
N ASN A 25 -10.91 36.21 -5.46
CA ASN A 25 -12.03 36.32 -6.43
C ASN A 25 -12.32 35.21 -7.48
N LYS A 26 -13.40 34.46 -7.21
CA LYS A 26 -14.47 33.93 -8.10
C LYS A 26 -14.15 33.56 -9.57
N LYS A 27 -14.29 32.26 -9.89
CA LYS A 27 -15.38 31.66 -10.74
C LYS A 27 -15.29 30.12 -10.76
N THR A 28 -16.47 29.49 -10.76
CA THR A 28 -16.75 28.05 -10.90
C THR A 28 -16.27 27.46 -12.23
N THR A 29 -15.57 26.34 -12.18
CA THR A 29 -15.60 25.24 -13.16
C THR A 29 -15.03 23.96 -12.54
N GLU A 30 -15.54 22.83 -13.02
CA GLU A 30 -15.22 21.43 -12.70
C GLU A 30 -13.71 21.15 -12.62
N ASN A 31 -13.32 20.21 -11.75
CA ASN A 31 -12.47 19.06 -12.08
C ASN A 31 -12.28 18.18 -10.85
N VAL A 32 -12.52 16.89 -11.05
CA VAL A 32 -11.96 15.79 -10.26
C VAL A 32 -10.45 15.77 -10.50
N ASP A 33 -9.73 15.36 -9.47
CA ASP A 33 -8.30 15.02 -9.40
C ASP A 33 -7.44 16.07 -8.68
N GLU A 34 -7.18 15.82 -7.39
CA GLU A 34 -6.12 16.49 -6.65
C GLU A 34 -5.29 15.45 -5.89
N THR A 35 -4.48 14.74 -6.67
CA THR A 35 -3.29 14.08 -6.17
C THR A 35 -2.34 15.16 -5.66
N THR A 36 -2.22 15.32 -4.33
CA THR A 36 -1.36 16.37 -3.75
C THR A 36 0.11 15.94 -3.81
N GLU A 37 0.81 16.41 -4.83
CA GLU A 37 2.25 16.21 -5.05
C GLU A 37 3.03 17.19 -4.15
N LYS A 38 3.69 16.68 -3.11
CA LYS A 38 4.67 17.46 -2.33
C LYS A 38 6.07 17.10 -2.79
N VAL A 39 6.61 17.89 -3.72
CA VAL A 39 8.02 17.83 -4.12
C VAL A 39 8.85 18.57 -3.06
N ALA A 40 9.65 17.84 -2.30
CA ALA A 40 10.73 18.43 -1.50
C ALA A 40 12.02 18.36 -2.33
N SER A 41 12.51 19.51 -2.82
CA SER A 41 13.76 19.58 -3.60
C SER A 41 14.94 20.12 -2.78
N LYS A 42 16.10 19.48 -2.99
CA LYS A 42 17.51 19.93 -2.93
C LYS A 42 18.38 18.65 -2.95
N MET A 43 19.47 18.47 -3.69
CA MET A 43 20.29 19.26 -4.63
C MET A 43 21.22 18.26 -5.37
N GLU A 44 21.73 18.65 -6.54
CA GLU A 44 22.52 17.91 -7.54
C GLU A 44 23.64 16.97 -7.05
N ASP A 45 23.74 15.76 -7.62
CA ASP A 45 24.97 15.26 -8.29
C ASP A 45 24.65 14.06 -9.23
N ASN A 46 25.57 13.78 -10.15
CA ASN A 46 25.46 12.80 -11.24
C ASN A 46 25.06 11.38 -10.81
N GLU A 47 23.83 10.94 -11.11
CA GLU A 47 23.43 9.54 -10.95
C GLU A 47 22.66 9.03 -12.17
N LYS A 48 22.88 7.74 -12.50
CA LYS A 48 21.98 6.95 -13.37
C LYS A 48 20.53 7.24 -12.94
N PRO A 49 19.52 7.23 -13.84
CA PRO A 49 18.16 7.55 -13.45
C PRO A 49 17.75 6.61 -12.31
N THR A 50 17.84 7.10 -11.07
CA THR A 50 17.31 6.45 -9.89
C THR A 50 15.81 6.53 -10.10
N ASP A 51 15.14 5.40 -10.13
CA ASP A 51 13.68 5.38 -10.20
C ASP A 51 13.15 6.28 -9.07
N GLU A 52 12.60 7.44 -9.43
CA GLU A 52 12.19 8.46 -8.48
C GLU A 52 11.09 7.89 -7.59
N ILE A 53 11.35 7.76 -6.29
CA ILE A 53 10.36 7.28 -5.34
C ILE A 53 9.36 8.40 -5.07
N LYS A 54 8.08 8.13 -5.38
CA LYS A 54 6.95 9.04 -5.18
C LYS A 54 6.06 8.54 -4.06
N THR A 55 5.84 9.38 -3.06
CA THR A 55 4.86 9.12 -2.00
C THR A 55 3.45 9.48 -2.46
N ARG A 56 2.50 8.57 -2.25
CA ARG A 56 1.07 8.76 -2.45
C ARG A 56 0.36 8.76 -1.11
N THR A 57 -0.69 9.57 -1.02
CA THR A 57 -1.55 9.64 0.16
C THR A 57 -2.99 9.57 -0.30
N TYR A 58 -3.75 8.63 0.25
CA TYR A 58 -5.18 8.51 0.00
C TYR A 58 -5.94 8.69 1.31
N LYS A 59 -6.94 9.57 1.31
CA LYS A 59 -7.79 9.86 2.47
C LYS A 59 -9.19 9.32 2.25
N MET A 60 -9.58 8.37 3.10
CA MET A 60 -10.92 7.76 3.12
C MET A 60 -11.95 8.71 3.72
N LYS A 61 -13.22 8.39 3.49
CA LYS A 61 -14.37 9.12 4.04
C LYS A 61 -14.43 9.09 5.58
N ASP A 62 -14.06 7.97 6.19
CA ASP A 62 -14.02 7.78 7.65
C ASP A 62 -12.82 8.49 8.32
N GLY A 63 -11.94 9.12 7.52
CA GLY A 63 -10.75 9.81 7.98
C GLY A 63 -9.50 8.92 8.05
N LYS A 64 -9.59 7.63 7.75
CA LYS A 64 -8.40 6.77 7.56
C LYS A 64 -7.55 7.33 6.43
N ILE A 65 -6.23 7.30 6.63
CA ILE A 65 -5.25 7.73 5.63
C ILE A 65 -4.37 6.52 5.30
N ILE A 66 -4.16 6.27 4.02
CA ILE A 66 -3.18 5.30 3.52
C ILE A 66 -2.03 6.08 2.88
N VAL A 67 -0.81 5.70 3.21
CA VAL A 67 0.41 6.28 2.64
C VAL A 67 1.30 5.16 2.12
N TYR A 68 1.69 5.29 0.86
CA TYR A 68 2.51 4.30 0.18
C TYR A 68 3.47 4.97 -0.80
N ASN A 69 4.59 4.30 -1.08
CA ASN A 69 5.67 4.79 -1.92
C ASN A 69 5.71 3.97 -3.20
N LEU A 70 5.88 4.63 -4.34
CA LEU A 70 5.93 4.04 -5.67
C LEU A 70 7.24 4.39 -6.35
N ASP A 71 7.79 3.48 -7.15
CA ASP A 71 8.77 3.79 -8.20
C ASP A 71 8.19 3.40 -9.59
N SER A 72 9.00 3.43 -10.65
CA SER A 72 8.57 3.06 -12.02
C SER A 72 8.01 1.63 -12.17
N LYS A 73 8.33 0.73 -11.25
CA LYS A 73 7.92 -0.68 -11.22
C LYS A 73 6.74 -0.94 -10.26
N GLY A 74 6.16 0.09 -9.62
CA GLY A 74 5.02 -0.06 -8.67
C GLY A 74 5.35 0.24 -7.22
N ILE A 75 4.66 -0.38 -6.26
CA ILE A 75 4.79 -0.10 -4.82
C ILE A 75 6.12 -0.61 -4.27
N VAL A 76 6.81 0.23 -3.51
CA VAL A 76 8.07 -0.10 -2.84
C VAL A 76 8.01 -0.01 -1.33
N GLY A 77 6.91 0.50 -0.78
CA GLY A 77 6.73 0.58 0.66
C GLY A 77 5.41 1.20 1.08
N PHE A 78 5.07 0.97 2.34
CA PHE A 78 3.94 1.54 3.06
C PHE A 78 4.39 2.13 4.39
N ASP A 79 3.70 3.16 4.86
CA ASP A 79 3.91 3.70 6.21
C ASP A 79 3.39 2.73 7.28
N ASP A 80 2.32 1.98 7.00
CA ASP A 80 1.70 1.04 7.93
C ASP A 80 2.20 -0.41 7.79
N TRP A 81 3.18 -0.67 6.89
CA TRP A 81 3.84 -1.97 6.74
C TRP A 81 5.37 -1.85 6.65
N ASN A 82 5.99 -1.44 7.77
CA ASN A 82 7.42 -1.16 7.82
C ASN A 82 8.32 -2.36 7.47
N ASP A 83 7.94 -3.58 7.84
CA ASP A 83 8.78 -4.76 7.55
C ASP A 83 8.92 -5.01 6.05
N TYR A 84 7.81 -4.91 5.29
CA TYR A 84 7.87 -4.93 3.82
C TYR A 84 8.75 -3.81 3.27
N THR A 85 8.51 -2.56 3.68
CA THR A 85 9.27 -1.39 3.20
C THR A 85 10.78 -1.56 3.40
N VAL A 86 11.20 -2.04 4.57
CA VAL A 86 12.63 -2.23 4.87
C VAL A 86 13.22 -3.38 4.08
N VAL A 87 12.54 -4.52 3.99
CA VAL A 87 13.06 -5.68 3.26
C VAL A 87 13.16 -5.40 1.76
N ASN A 88 12.12 -4.79 1.17
CA ASN A 88 12.10 -4.44 -0.24
C ASN A 88 13.26 -3.49 -0.60
N TYR A 89 13.50 -2.47 0.24
CA TYR A 89 14.64 -1.57 0.06
C TYR A 89 15.99 -2.30 0.18
N GLU A 90 16.16 -3.15 1.20
CA GLU A 90 17.40 -3.88 1.42
C GLU A 90 17.69 -4.85 0.26
N LEU A 91 16.69 -5.53 -0.28
CA LEU A 91 16.83 -6.40 -1.45
C LEU A 91 17.19 -5.61 -2.72
N ALA A 92 16.56 -4.46 -2.95
CA ALA A 92 16.92 -3.59 -4.08
C ALA A 92 18.38 -3.14 -4.00
N GLU A 93 18.87 -2.77 -2.80
CA GLU A 93 20.26 -2.42 -2.57
C GLU A 93 21.21 -3.62 -2.74
N ILE A 94 20.81 -4.82 -2.32
CA ILE A 94 21.59 -6.06 -2.50
C ILE A 94 21.74 -6.37 -4.00
N ARG A 95 20.65 -6.34 -4.79
CA ARG A 95 20.67 -6.58 -6.25
C ARG A 95 21.64 -5.67 -7.00
N ASN A 96 21.80 -4.43 -6.52
CA ASN A 96 22.65 -3.43 -7.13
C ASN A 96 24.11 -3.45 -6.62
N SER A 97 24.42 -4.28 -5.63
CA SER A 97 25.76 -4.36 -5.01
C SER A 97 26.61 -5.51 -5.57
N GLN A 98 27.92 -5.34 -5.59
CA GLN A 98 28.90 -6.39 -5.95
C GLN A 98 29.74 -6.83 -4.73
N GLU A 99 29.22 -6.65 -3.52
CA GLU A 99 30.04 -6.71 -2.30
C GLU A 99 30.03 -8.06 -1.57
N ALA A 100 31.15 -8.38 -0.94
CA ALA A 100 31.34 -9.55 -0.06
C ALA A 100 30.48 -9.54 1.23
N THR A 101 29.58 -8.56 1.39
CA THR A 101 28.75 -8.35 2.58
C THR A 101 27.32 -8.87 2.44
N ILE A 102 26.95 -9.34 1.24
CA ILE A 102 25.59 -9.82 0.89
C ILE A 102 25.08 -10.85 1.90
N SER A 103 25.86 -11.87 2.28
CA SER A 103 25.39 -12.92 3.21
C SER A 103 25.04 -12.40 4.61
N GLN A 104 25.77 -11.40 5.11
CA GLN A 104 25.46 -10.82 6.43
C GLN A 104 24.21 -9.94 6.37
N ARG A 105 24.05 -9.16 5.29
CA ARG A 105 22.86 -8.35 5.02
C ARG A 105 21.61 -9.24 4.93
N ILE A 106 21.68 -10.33 4.16
CA ILE A 106 20.62 -11.33 4.04
C ILE A 106 20.24 -11.86 5.43
N LYS A 107 21.21 -12.30 6.25
CA LYS A 107 20.95 -12.82 7.61
C LYS A 107 20.29 -11.79 8.54
N ASN A 108 20.59 -10.51 8.37
CA ASN A 108 20.01 -9.45 9.18
C ASN A 108 18.51 -9.20 8.87
N MET A 109 18.01 -9.67 7.72
CA MET A 109 16.59 -9.54 7.35
C MET A 109 15.69 -10.61 8.00
N ASN A 110 16.26 -11.64 8.65
CA ASN A 110 15.52 -12.84 9.08
C ASN A 110 14.27 -12.53 9.91
N TYR A 111 14.42 -11.68 10.94
CA TYR A 111 13.29 -11.28 11.77
C TYR A 111 12.17 -10.61 10.96
N ARG A 112 12.52 -9.74 10.01
CA ARG A 112 11.56 -8.97 9.23
C ARG A 112 10.82 -9.86 8.23
N ILE A 113 11.56 -10.72 7.51
CA ILE A 113 10.97 -11.66 6.55
C ILE A 113 10.03 -12.64 7.26
N ALA A 114 10.46 -13.21 8.38
CA ALA A 114 9.60 -14.08 9.20
C ALA A 114 8.35 -13.36 9.74
N ASN A 115 8.39 -12.03 9.87
CA ASN A 115 7.28 -11.23 10.38
C ASN A 115 6.41 -10.58 9.28
N LEU A 116 6.72 -10.75 7.99
CA LEU A 116 5.96 -10.15 6.89
C LEU A 116 4.47 -10.50 6.99
N GLY A 117 4.12 -11.78 7.07
CA GLY A 117 2.73 -12.25 7.18
C GLY A 117 1.97 -11.73 8.39
N ASN A 118 2.66 -11.56 9.52
CA ASN A 118 2.05 -11.07 10.77
C ASN A 118 1.81 -9.55 10.74
N SER A 119 2.59 -8.82 9.95
CA SER A 119 2.56 -7.36 9.87
C SER A 119 1.78 -6.80 8.68
N ILE A 120 1.25 -7.65 7.79
CA ILE A 120 0.40 -7.21 6.68
C ILE A 120 -0.77 -6.37 7.22
N PRO A 121 -0.97 -5.12 6.74
CA PRO A 121 -2.15 -4.35 7.04
C PRO A 121 -3.42 -5.09 6.63
N ALA A 122 -4.45 -5.09 7.49
CA ALA A 122 -5.67 -5.88 7.26
C ALA A 122 -6.36 -5.62 5.91
N TRP A 123 -6.19 -4.41 5.36
CA TRP A 123 -6.77 -4.00 4.09
C TRP A 123 -6.00 -4.48 2.86
N LEU A 124 -4.80 -5.03 3.05
CA LEU A 124 -3.95 -5.67 2.04
C LEU A 124 -3.98 -7.20 2.11
N LYS A 125 -4.69 -7.80 3.09
CA LYS A 125 -4.74 -9.25 3.28
C LYS A 125 -5.68 -9.94 2.28
N THR A 126 -5.37 -9.85 1.01
CA THR A 126 -5.98 -10.68 -0.04
C THR A 126 -5.30 -12.05 -0.06
N GLU A 127 -5.93 -13.05 -0.71
CA GLU A 127 -5.35 -14.39 -0.88
C GLU A 127 -3.97 -14.31 -1.55
N GLU A 128 -3.89 -13.66 -2.71
CA GLU A 128 -2.66 -13.51 -3.51
C GLU A 128 -1.53 -12.84 -2.69
N VAL A 129 -1.82 -11.74 -1.98
CA VAL A 129 -0.81 -11.07 -1.13
C VAL A 129 -0.33 -11.97 0.01
N MET A 130 -1.20 -12.82 0.56
CA MET A 130 -0.80 -13.78 1.59
C MET A 130 0.01 -14.94 1.01
N GLU A 131 -0.31 -15.40 -0.19
CA GLU A 131 0.42 -16.42 -0.95
C GLU A 131 1.83 -15.93 -1.28
N ASP A 132 1.98 -14.76 -1.89
CA ASP A 132 3.30 -14.22 -2.24
C ASP A 132 4.18 -13.97 -1.01
N VAL A 133 3.57 -13.54 0.11
CA VAL A 133 4.31 -13.40 1.37
C VAL A 133 4.77 -14.76 1.90
N ALA A 134 3.97 -15.82 1.74
CA ALA A 134 4.37 -17.16 2.12
C ALA A 134 5.50 -17.68 1.22
N ASP A 135 5.46 -17.40 -0.08
CA ASP A 135 6.51 -17.79 -1.03
C ASP A 135 7.82 -17.04 -0.78
N ILE A 136 7.77 -15.74 -0.50
CA ILE A 136 8.94 -14.98 0.00
C ILE A 136 9.55 -15.64 1.24
N GLN A 137 8.72 -16.05 2.19
CA GLN A 137 9.19 -16.70 3.42
C GLN A 137 9.81 -18.07 3.16
N LYS A 138 9.29 -18.80 2.16
CA LYS A 138 9.84 -20.07 1.69
C LYS A 138 11.19 -19.87 1.02
N GLU A 139 11.28 -19.02 0.00
CA GLU A 139 12.53 -18.80 -0.75
C GLU A 139 13.63 -18.19 0.12
N TYR A 140 13.26 -17.29 1.04
CA TYR A 140 14.23 -16.76 2.00
C TYR A 140 14.79 -17.85 2.91
N LYS A 141 13.97 -18.82 3.31
CA LYS A 141 14.42 -19.93 4.15
C LYS A 141 15.40 -20.81 3.38
N GLU A 142 15.12 -21.12 2.12
CA GLU A 142 16.02 -21.86 1.23
C GLU A 142 17.37 -21.12 1.07
N LEU A 143 17.32 -19.79 0.88
CA LEU A 143 18.51 -18.93 0.80
C LEU A 143 19.41 -18.95 2.05
N ILE A 144 18.86 -19.14 3.26
CA ILE A 144 19.63 -19.09 4.51
C ILE A 144 19.95 -20.46 5.12
N GLU A 145 19.37 -21.54 4.61
CA GLU A 145 19.53 -22.89 5.16
C GLU A 145 20.88 -23.53 4.81
N ASP A 146 21.41 -23.28 3.61
CA ASP A 146 22.71 -23.81 3.19
C ASP A 146 23.86 -22.83 3.52
N ALA A 147 24.54 -23.10 4.63
CA ALA A 147 25.69 -22.31 5.08
C ALA A 147 26.96 -22.54 4.24
N ASP A 148 27.01 -23.63 3.47
CA ASP A 148 28.15 -24.03 2.64
C ASP A 148 27.85 -23.87 1.13
N ALA A 149 26.71 -23.27 0.78
CA ALA A 149 26.29 -22.98 -0.59
C ALA A 149 27.38 -22.24 -1.38
N SER A 150 27.48 -22.58 -2.66
CA SER A 150 28.42 -21.90 -3.56
C SER A 150 27.98 -20.45 -3.84
N GLU A 151 28.91 -19.60 -4.29
CA GLU A 151 28.57 -18.21 -4.66
C GLU A 151 27.50 -18.14 -5.76
N ASP A 152 27.55 -19.07 -6.72
CA ASP A 152 26.56 -19.15 -7.80
C ASP A 152 25.17 -19.55 -7.28
N GLU A 153 25.11 -20.50 -6.33
CA GLU A 153 23.86 -20.95 -5.70
C GLU A 153 23.25 -19.86 -4.81
N VAL A 154 24.06 -19.14 -4.02
CA VAL A 154 23.57 -17.99 -3.25
C VAL A 154 23.00 -16.91 -4.17
N LYS A 155 23.59 -16.73 -5.36
CA LYS A 155 23.12 -15.77 -6.34
C LYS A 155 21.80 -16.21 -6.98
N GLU A 156 21.68 -17.48 -7.35
CA GLU A 156 20.45 -18.07 -7.89
C GLU A 156 19.30 -17.95 -6.88
N ASN A 157 19.49 -18.39 -5.64
CA ASN A 157 18.47 -18.30 -4.59
C ASN A 157 18.09 -16.85 -4.25
N LEU A 158 19.03 -15.91 -4.38
CA LEU A 158 18.75 -14.48 -4.20
C LEU A 158 17.96 -13.89 -5.37
N GLU A 159 18.16 -14.40 -6.60
CA GLU A 159 17.37 -14.05 -7.78
C GLU A 159 15.94 -14.60 -7.63
N GLU A 160 15.77 -15.83 -7.17
CA GLU A 160 14.45 -16.43 -6.88
C GLU A 160 13.70 -15.64 -5.79
N LEU A 161 14.34 -15.36 -4.65
CA LEU A 161 13.76 -14.50 -3.60
C LEU A 161 13.38 -13.12 -4.15
N SER A 162 14.19 -12.61 -5.08
CA SER A 162 13.94 -11.32 -5.70
C SER A 162 12.71 -11.35 -6.62
N GLU A 163 12.52 -12.41 -7.38
CA GLU A 163 11.32 -12.63 -8.21
C GLU A 163 10.06 -12.65 -7.34
N GLN A 164 10.08 -13.35 -6.19
CA GLN A 164 8.91 -13.38 -5.29
C GLN A 164 8.54 -11.99 -4.73
N PHE A 165 9.51 -11.09 -4.56
CA PHE A 165 9.24 -9.71 -4.18
C PHE A 165 8.67 -8.86 -5.33
N ASP A 166 9.05 -9.17 -6.57
CA ASP A 166 8.52 -8.51 -7.75
C ASP A 166 7.06 -8.97 -8.00
N ASP A 167 6.75 -10.25 -7.74
CA ASP A 167 5.39 -10.81 -7.76
C ASP A 167 4.50 -10.17 -6.69
N LEU A 168 4.94 -10.16 -5.41
CA LEU A 168 4.23 -9.46 -4.33
C LEU A 168 3.96 -8.00 -4.69
N ARG A 169 4.90 -7.34 -5.35
CA ARG A 169 4.77 -5.95 -5.75
C ARG A 169 3.70 -5.76 -6.82
N GLU A 170 3.57 -6.68 -7.76
CA GLU A 170 2.47 -6.70 -8.73
C GLU A 170 1.12 -6.80 -8.01
N GLU A 171 0.96 -7.77 -7.11
CA GLU A 171 -0.28 -8.00 -6.36
C GLU A 171 -0.63 -6.83 -5.43
N LEU A 172 0.37 -6.18 -4.84
CA LEU A 172 0.16 -4.95 -4.07
C LEU A 172 -0.34 -3.80 -4.94
N ASN A 173 0.17 -3.63 -6.16
CA ASN A 173 -0.31 -2.59 -7.07
C ASN A 173 -1.79 -2.81 -7.40
N GLU A 174 -2.16 -4.05 -7.74
CA GLU A 174 -3.54 -4.42 -8.05
C GLU A 174 -4.46 -4.22 -6.85
N THR A 175 -4.03 -4.68 -5.68
CA THR A 175 -4.78 -4.58 -4.43
C THR A 175 -5.01 -3.13 -4.03
N VAL A 176 -3.97 -2.29 -4.04
CA VAL A 176 -4.10 -0.86 -3.71
C VAL A 176 -5.00 -0.16 -4.71
N LYS A 177 -4.83 -0.40 -6.01
CA LYS A 177 -5.67 0.19 -7.05
C LYS A 177 -7.13 -0.13 -6.80
N LYS A 178 -7.48 -1.42 -6.70
CA LYS A 178 -8.86 -1.86 -6.48
C LYS A 178 -9.45 -1.33 -5.17
N TYR A 179 -8.66 -1.32 -4.10
CA TYR A 179 -9.08 -0.77 -2.81
C TYR A 179 -9.42 0.72 -2.94
N THR A 180 -8.55 1.51 -3.60
CA THR A 180 -8.78 2.96 -3.77
C THR A 180 -9.93 3.28 -4.72
N GLU A 181 -10.15 2.48 -5.76
CA GLU A 181 -11.27 2.61 -6.70
C GLU A 181 -12.61 2.38 -5.97
N ILE A 182 -12.73 1.31 -5.18
CA ILE A 182 -13.95 1.03 -4.39
C ILE A 182 -14.28 2.20 -3.44
N HIS A 183 -13.27 2.77 -2.77
CA HIS A 183 -13.49 3.93 -1.91
C HIS A 183 -13.87 5.19 -2.71
N ALA A 184 -13.31 5.38 -3.90
CA ALA A 184 -13.63 6.52 -4.75
C ALA A 184 -15.09 6.46 -5.22
N ASP A 185 -15.52 5.30 -5.71
CA ASP A 185 -16.89 5.04 -6.15
C ASP A 185 -17.88 5.25 -5.00
N ALA A 186 -17.61 4.67 -3.82
CA ALA A 186 -18.43 4.85 -2.63
C ALA A 186 -18.57 6.33 -2.23
N ILE A 187 -17.48 7.10 -2.33
CA ILE A 187 -17.48 8.54 -2.03
C ILE A 187 -18.30 9.31 -3.07
N GLU A 188 -18.18 8.96 -4.35
CA GLU A 188 -18.94 9.57 -5.45
C GLU A 188 -20.44 9.39 -5.24
N GLU A 189 -20.91 8.16 -5.07
CA GLU A 189 -22.33 7.83 -4.88
C GLU A 189 -22.92 8.51 -3.64
N PHE A 190 -22.17 8.51 -2.53
CA PHE A 190 -22.58 9.25 -1.34
C PHE A 190 -22.77 10.75 -1.63
N ASN A 191 -21.82 11.35 -2.33
CA ASN A 191 -21.88 12.79 -2.64
C ASN A 191 -23.05 13.12 -3.57
N GLU A 192 -23.42 12.22 -4.48
CA GLU A 192 -24.61 12.38 -5.31
C GLU A 192 -25.90 12.41 -4.50
N GLU A 193 -26.09 11.49 -3.57
CA GLU A 193 -27.28 11.44 -2.72
C GLU A 193 -27.33 12.60 -1.71
N ILE A 194 -26.19 13.04 -1.20
CA ILE A 194 -26.09 14.26 -0.37
C ILE A 194 -26.53 15.50 -1.15
N LYS A 195 -26.11 15.65 -2.42
CA LYS A 195 -26.56 16.77 -3.28
C LYS A 195 -28.08 16.77 -3.48
N LYS A 196 -28.73 15.59 -3.42
CA LYS A 196 -30.18 15.41 -3.49
C LYS A 196 -30.89 15.61 -2.14
N GLY A 197 -30.14 15.87 -1.05
CA GLY A 197 -30.68 16.03 0.30
C GLY A 197 -31.08 14.71 0.97
N LYS A 198 -30.65 13.57 0.44
CA LYS A 198 -31.06 12.23 0.89
C LYS A 198 -29.96 11.59 1.73
N ILE A 199 -29.88 12.00 2.99
CA ILE A 199 -28.79 11.59 3.89
C ILE A 199 -28.81 10.08 4.18
N GLU A 200 -29.99 9.50 4.41
CA GLU A 200 -30.12 8.06 4.71
C GLU A 200 -29.69 7.20 3.52
N ALA A 201 -30.16 7.54 2.31
CA ALA A 201 -29.76 6.86 1.07
C ALA A 201 -28.25 6.99 0.82
N ALA A 202 -27.66 8.16 1.03
CA ALA A 202 -26.22 8.36 0.88
C ALA A 202 -25.42 7.38 1.77
N ILE A 203 -25.84 7.22 3.02
CA ILE A 203 -25.19 6.30 3.98
C ILE A 203 -25.38 4.84 3.53
N GLU A 204 -26.55 4.49 3.02
CA GLU A 204 -26.84 3.15 2.50
C GLU A 204 -25.93 2.80 1.31
N GLU A 205 -25.91 3.63 0.26
CA GLU A 205 -25.08 3.45 -0.94
C GLU A 205 -23.58 3.32 -0.56
N TYR A 206 -23.07 4.22 0.28
CA TYR A 206 -21.67 4.13 0.75
C TYR A 206 -21.37 2.79 1.42
N ASN A 207 -22.26 2.31 2.29
CA ASN A 207 -22.06 1.04 2.99
C ASN A 207 -22.24 -0.17 2.06
N GLU A 208 -23.02 -0.06 0.98
CA GLU A 208 -23.15 -1.11 -0.02
C GLU A 208 -21.89 -1.23 -0.88
N GLU A 209 -21.34 -0.10 -1.30
CA GLU A 209 -20.10 -0.05 -2.07
C GLU A 209 -18.90 -0.56 -1.29
N ILE A 210 -18.75 -0.14 -0.03
CA ILE A 210 -17.62 -0.57 0.83
C ILE A 210 -17.64 -2.08 1.12
N LYS A 211 -18.80 -2.75 1.09
CA LYS A 211 -18.86 -4.24 1.21
C LYS A 211 -18.15 -4.96 0.06
N LYS A 212 -17.86 -4.28 -1.06
CA LYS A 212 -17.03 -4.87 -2.13
C LYS A 212 -15.61 -5.17 -1.67
N LEU A 213 -15.13 -4.52 -0.59
CA LEU A 213 -13.83 -4.81 0.03
C LEU A 213 -13.79 -6.20 0.68
N ASP A 214 -14.89 -6.68 1.26
CA ASP A 214 -14.95 -8.02 1.87
C ASP A 214 -14.64 -9.09 0.81
N LYS A 215 -15.13 -8.91 -0.42
CA LYS A 215 -14.85 -9.79 -1.57
C LYS A 215 -13.40 -9.76 -2.04
N MET A 216 -12.60 -8.76 -1.65
CA MET A 216 -11.16 -8.77 -1.93
C MET A 216 -10.41 -9.67 -0.95
N ILE A 217 -10.92 -9.78 0.28
CA ILE A 217 -10.29 -10.50 1.40
C ILE A 217 -10.75 -11.98 1.43
N GLU A 218 -11.97 -12.27 0.98
CA GLU A 218 -12.61 -13.59 1.06
C GLU A 218 -12.43 -14.52 -0.17
N LYS A 219 -11.48 -14.31 -1.07
CA LYS A 219 -11.21 -15.37 -2.06
C LYS A 219 -10.61 -16.58 -1.31
N GLU A 220 -11.37 -17.69 -1.30
CA GLU A 220 -11.08 -19.03 -0.77
C GLU A 220 -11.35 -20.07 -1.87
#